data_AF-A0A7W6PXL1-F1
#
_entry.id   AF-A0A7W6PXL1-F1
#
_cell.length_a   1.000
_cell.length_b   1.000
_cell.length_c   1.000
_cell.angle_alpha   90.00
_cell.angle_beta   90.00
_cell.angle_gamma   90.00
#
_symmetry.space_group_name_H-M   'P 1'
#
loop_
_entity.id
_entity.type
_entity.pdbx_description
1 polymer ?
#
loop_
_entity_poly.entity_id
_entity_poly.type
_entity_poly.pdbx_seq_one_letter_code
_entity_poly.pdbx_strand_id
1 'polypeptide(L)'
;MLVVAPLLMMLAAAPSADAIGAARKAFAGCLSAQVQPSLDKKVPLGEFQGQLKKVCADKEATFRAAILAQGKADGMSDKDAQADADDQVSEYVDKIIGEYEEYNKPGG
;
A
#
# COMPACT_ATOMS: atom_id res chain seq x y z
N MET A 1 -4.02 16.95 53.92
CA MET A 1 -3.29 16.86 52.64
C MET A 1 -3.77 15.58 51.95
N LEU A 2 -4.62 15.70 50.93
CA LEU A 2 -5.06 14.58 50.09
C LEU A 2 -4.27 14.68 48.79
N VAL A 3 -3.43 13.68 48.54
CA VAL A 3 -2.63 13.58 47.32
C VAL A 3 -3.58 13.11 46.21
N VAL A 4 -4.05 14.03 45.38
CA VAL A 4 -4.79 13.70 44.16
C VAL A 4 -3.75 13.32 43.11
N ALA A 5 -3.52 12.02 42.93
CA ALA A 5 -2.73 11.50 41.82
C ALA A 5 -3.50 11.74 40.52
N PRO A 6 -2.93 12.43 39.50
CA PRO A 6 -3.59 12.58 38.23
C PRO A 6 -3.52 11.25 37.49
N LEU A 7 -4.69 10.64 37.25
CA LEU A 7 -4.82 9.57 36.26
C LEU A 7 -4.43 10.16 34.90
N LEU A 8 -3.22 9.85 34.44
CA LEU A 8 -2.84 9.99 33.04
C LEU A 8 -3.71 9.00 32.26
N MET A 9 -4.81 9.47 31.70
CA MET A 9 -5.51 8.73 30.65
C MET A 9 -4.53 8.57 29.50
N MET A 10 -4.01 7.36 29.31
CA MET A 10 -3.37 7.01 28.05
C MET A 10 -4.44 7.14 26.97
N LEU A 11 -4.34 8.18 26.15
CA LEU A 11 -5.02 8.23 24.87
C LEU A 11 -4.43 7.10 24.03
N ALA A 12 -5.03 5.91 24.12
CA ALA A 12 -4.91 4.93 23.08
C ALA A 12 -5.40 5.63 21.81
N ALA A 13 -4.47 5.93 20.89
CA ALA A 13 -4.84 6.41 19.58
C ALA A 13 -5.77 5.36 18.97
N ALA A 14 -7.06 5.67 18.90
CA ALA A 14 -8.01 4.81 18.21
C ALA A 14 -7.47 4.63 16.78
N PRO A 15 -7.41 3.39 16.26
CA PRO A 15 -7.04 3.19 14.87
C PRO A 15 -7.96 4.07 14.02
N SER A 16 -7.37 4.90 13.16
CA SER A 16 -8.15 5.76 12.27
C SER A 16 -9.15 4.90 11.51
N ALA A 17 -10.41 5.31 11.47
CA ALA A 17 -11.53 4.51 10.96
C ALA A 17 -11.36 4.03 9.49
N ASP A 18 -10.37 4.54 8.76
CA ASP A 18 -10.01 4.07 7.42
C ASP A 18 -8.48 4.01 7.20
N ALA A 19 -7.74 3.40 8.13
CA ALA A 19 -6.29 3.22 7.99
C ALA A 19 -5.93 2.46 6.69
N ILE A 20 -6.70 1.42 6.36
CA ILE A 20 -6.52 0.63 5.14
C ILE A 20 -6.79 1.48 3.89
N GLY A 21 -7.93 2.17 3.81
CA GLY A 21 -8.27 2.95 2.63
C GLY A 21 -7.29 4.09 2.37
N ALA A 22 -6.80 4.75 3.43
CA ALA A 22 -5.74 5.76 3.31
C ALA A 22 -4.43 5.15 2.77
N ALA A 23 -3.99 4.02 3.32
CA ALA A 23 -2.76 3.35 2.88
C ALA A 23 -2.86 2.80 1.45
N ARG A 24 -4.00 2.20 1.11
CA ARG A 24 -4.35 1.73 -0.25
C ARG A 24 -4.29 2.86 -1.26
N LYS A 25 -4.92 4.01 -0.96
CA LYS A 25 -4.90 5.20 -1.81
C LYS A 25 -3.47 5.70 -2.02
N ALA A 26 -2.66 5.70 -0.97
CA ALA A 26 -1.27 6.15 -1.06
C ALA A 26 -0.40 5.20 -1.92
N PHE A 27 -0.61 3.89 -1.79
CA PHE A 27 0.07 2.89 -2.61
C PHE A 27 -0.35 3.00 -4.09
N ALA A 28 -1.65 2.96 -4.38
CA ALA A 28 -2.17 3.11 -5.75
C ALA A 28 -1.72 4.43 -6.39
N GLY A 29 -1.77 5.53 -5.64
CA GLY A 29 -1.29 6.83 -6.11
C GLY A 29 0.20 6.85 -6.43
N CYS A 30 1.03 6.14 -5.66
CA CYS A 30 2.45 5.98 -5.96
C CYS A 30 2.67 5.24 -7.28
N LEU A 31 1.97 4.11 -7.48
CA LEU A 31 2.09 3.31 -8.69
C LEU A 31 1.68 4.10 -9.93
N SER A 32 0.50 4.72 -9.90
CA SER A 32 0.00 5.54 -11.02
C SER A 32 0.92 6.72 -11.36
N ALA A 33 1.56 7.33 -10.35
CA ALA A 33 2.49 8.44 -10.57
C ALA A 33 3.76 8.03 -11.33
N GLN A 34 4.06 6.74 -11.46
CA GLN A 34 5.20 6.26 -12.24
C GLN A 34 4.86 6.02 -13.72
N VAL A 35 3.59 5.87 -14.09
CA VAL A 35 3.19 5.47 -15.45
C VAL A 35 3.62 6.50 -16.49
N GLN A 36 3.09 7.72 -16.43
CA GLN A 36 3.36 8.75 -17.44
C GLN A 36 4.86 9.10 -17.55
N PRO A 37 5.60 9.34 -16.45
CA PRO A 37 7.03 9.64 -16.56
C PRO A 37 7.84 8.52 -17.18
N SER A 38 7.44 7.26 -16.96
CA SER A 38 8.12 6.10 -17.54
C SER A 38 7.79 5.92 -19.02
N LEU A 39 6.56 6.22 -19.44
CA LEU A 39 6.17 6.28 -20.86
C LEU A 39 6.95 7.38 -21.61
N ASP A 40 7.00 8.59 -21.05
CA ASP A 40 7.72 9.72 -21.64
C ASP A 40 9.21 9.41 -21.85
N LYS A 41 9.80 8.65 -20.92
CA LYS A 41 11.19 8.18 -20.95
C LYS A 41 11.38 6.88 -21.73
N LYS A 42 10.31 6.27 -22.24
CA LYS A 42 10.31 4.98 -22.94
C LYS A 42 11.00 3.87 -22.13
N VAL A 43 10.72 3.83 -20.83
CA VAL A 43 11.29 2.83 -19.92
C VAL A 43 10.82 1.42 -20.36
N PRO A 44 11.73 0.45 -20.55
CA PRO A 44 11.33 -0.91 -20.87
C PRO A 44 10.46 -1.53 -19.76
N LEU A 45 9.48 -2.37 -20.12
CA LEU A 45 8.52 -2.96 -19.17
C LEU A 45 9.18 -3.59 -17.94
N GLY A 46 10.24 -4.39 -18.14
CA GLY A 46 10.96 -5.03 -17.03
C GLY A 46 11.65 -4.03 -16.10
N GLU A 47 12.11 -2.89 -16.63
CA GLU A 47 12.70 -1.81 -15.82
C GLU A 47 11.61 -1.05 -15.05
N PHE A 48 10.45 -0.81 -15.68
CA PHE A 48 9.30 -0.20 -15.02
C PHE A 48 8.82 -1.05 -13.83
N GLN A 49 8.68 -2.37 -14.00
CA GLN A 49 8.37 -3.29 -12.90
C GLN A 49 9.37 -3.19 -11.74
N GLY A 50 10.67 -3.12 -12.06
CA GLY A 50 11.72 -2.92 -11.06
C GLY A 50 11.66 -1.56 -10.37
N GLN A 51 11.28 -0.50 -11.10
CA GLN A 51 11.10 0.85 -10.57
C GLN A 51 9.94 0.92 -9.58
N LEU A 52 8.78 0.34 -9.90
CA LEU A 52 7.62 0.31 -9.00
C LEU A 52 7.98 -0.29 -7.64
N LYS A 53 8.64 -1.46 -7.64
CA LYS A 53 9.10 -2.14 -6.43
C LYS A 53 10.04 -1.30 -5.57
N LYS A 54 10.85 -0.43 -6.18
CA LYS A 54 11.80 0.43 -5.45
C LYS A 54 11.15 1.72 -4.96
N VAL A 55 10.45 2.42 -5.85
CA VAL A 55 9.89 3.75 -5.57
C VAL A 55 8.70 3.68 -4.62
N CYS A 56 7.89 2.63 -4.72
CA CYS A 56 6.68 2.48 -3.92
C CYS A 56 6.83 1.55 -2.72
N ALA A 57 8.04 1.06 -2.41
CA ALA A 57 8.32 0.11 -1.32
C ALA A 57 7.75 0.56 0.03
N ASP A 58 7.98 1.82 0.43
CA ASP A 58 7.48 2.33 1.71
C ASP A 58 5.95 2.36 1.79
N LYS A 59 5.30 2.66 0.66
CA LYS A 59 3.83 2.75 0.57
C LYS A 59 3.21 1.36 0.52
N GLU A 60 3.84 0.43 -0.19
CA GLU A 60 3.49 -0.99 -0.15
C GLU A 60 3.60 -1.53 1.28
N ALA A 61 4.73 -1.30 1.96
CA ALA A 61 4.94 -1.75 3.33
C ALA A 61 3.90 -1.18 4.31
N THR A 62 3.54 0.10 4.15
CA THR A 62 2.48 0.75 4.95
C THR A 62 1.11 0.11 4.69
N PHE A 63 0.78 -0.16 3.43
CA PHE A 63 -0.48 -0.80 3.06
C PHE A 63 -0.56 -2.24 3.58
N ARG A 64 0.50 -3.04 3.40
CA ARG A 64 0.60 -4.39 3.96
C ARG A 64 0.44 -4.38 5.48
N ALA A 65 1.11 -3.46 6.18
CA ALA A 65 0.98 -3.34 7.62
C ALA A 65 -0.45 -3.02 8.09
N ALA A 66 -1.18 -2.17 7.34
CA ALA A 66 -2.57 -1.85 7.64
C ALA A 66 -3.49 -3.07 7.48
N ILE A 67 -3.29 -3.87 6.42
CA ILE A 67 -4.04 -5.11 6.18
C ILE A 67 -3.76 -6.12 7.31
N LEU A 68 -2.49 -6.33 7.65
CA LEU A 68 -2.11 -7.24 8.73
C LEU A 68 -2.71 -6.83 10.08
N ALA A 69 -2.71 -5.53 10.40
CA ALA A 69 -3.29 -5.02 11.63
C ALA A 69 -4.80 -5.24 11.70
N GLN A 70 -5.52 -5.04 10.59
CA GLN A 70 -6.95 -5.30 10.50
C GLN A 70 -7.26 -6.80 10.54
N GLY A 71 -6.54 -7.62 9.77
CA GLY A 71 -6.73 -9.07 9.78
C GLY A 71 -6.58 -9.63 11.19
N LYS A 72 -5.60 -9.14 11.96
CA LYS A 72 -5.45 -9.49 13.38
C LYS A 72 -6.63 -9.01 14.24
N ALA A 73 -7.15 -7.82 14.00
CA ALA A 73 -8.34 -7.30 14.69
C ALA A 73 -9.60 -8.13 14.38
N ASP A 74 -9.69 -8.67 13.16
CA ASP A 74 -10.78 -9.52 12.67
C ASP A 74 -10.59 -11.01 13.03
N GLY A 75 -9.49 -11.36 13.69
CA GLY A 75 -9.20 -12.73 14.14
C GLY A 75 -8.65 -13.67 13.06
N MET A 76 -8.14 -13.14 11.95
CA MET A 76 -7.40 -13.92 10.94
C MET A 76 -6.09 -14.47 11.52
N SER A 77 -5.64 -15.59 10.98
CA SER A 77 -4.29 -16.08 11.26
C SER A 77 -3.25 -15.18 10.59
N ASP A 78 -2.03 -15.14 11.12
CA ASP A 78 -0.92 -14.37 10.51
C ASP A 78 -0.68 -14.80 9.06
N LYS A 79 -0.87 -16.09 8.75
CA LYS A 79 -0.72 -16.62 7.40
C LYS A 79 -1.81 -16.10 6.46
N ASP A 80 -3.06 -16.10 6.89
CA ASP A 80 -4.18 -15.66 6.05
C ASP A 80 -4.12 -14.15 5.83
N ALA A 81 -3.76 -13.38 6.87
CA ALA A 81 -3.56 -11.94 6.75
C ALA A 81 -2.38 -11.58 5.82
N GLN A 82 -1.31 -12.39 5.81
CA GLN A 82 -0.21 -12.25 4.86
C GLN A 82 -0.65 -12.52 3.43
N ALA A 83 -1.42 -13.60 3.21
CA ALA A 83 -1.96 -13.93 1.89
C ALA A 83 -2.90 -12.83 1.36
N ASP A 84 -3.80 -12.30 2.20
CA ASP A 84 -4.66 -11.16 1.82
C ASP A 84 -3.84 -9.91 1.46
N ALA A 85 -2.77 -9.63 2.21
CA ALA A 85 -1.87 -8.52 1.89
C ALA A 85 -1.13 -8.73 0.56
N ASP A 86 -0.68 -9.95 0.26
CA ASP A 86 -0.04 -10.31 -1.01
C ASP A 86 -1.02 -10.18 -2.19
N ASP A 87 -2.23 -10.72 -2.05
CA ASP A 87 -3.27 -10.66 -3.07
C ASP A 87 -3.64 -9.21 -3.40
N GLN A 88 -3.93 -8.39 -2.37
CA GLN A 88 -4.28 -6.99 -2.58
C GLN A 88 -3.14 -6.18 -3.20
N VAL A 89 -1.89 -6.39 -2.78
CA VAL A 89 -0.74 -5.71 -3.40
C VAL A 89 -0.58 -6.12 -4.86
N SER A 90 -0.65 -7.42 -5.15
CA SER A 90 -0.48 -7.93 -6.51
C SER A 90 -1.55 -7.40 -7.47
N GLU A 91 -2.80 -7.29 -7.04
CA GLU A 91 -3.89 -6.75 -7.87
C GLU A 91 -3.59 -5.33 -8.38
N TYR A 92 -3.10 -4.45 -7.49
CA TYR A 92 -2.73 -3.08 -7.89
C TYR A 92 -1.50 -3.03 -8.78
N VAL A 93 -0.49 -3.86 -8.48
CA VAL A 93 0.76 -3.92 -9.25
C VAL A 93 0.50 -4.47 -10.66
N ASP A 94 -0.23 -5.58 -10.77
CA ASP A 94 -0.56 -6.22 -12.03
C ASP A 94 -1.42 -5.31 -12.90
N LYS A 95 -2.40 -4.61 -12.31
CA LYS A 95 -3.20 -3.62 -13.03
C LYS A 95 -2.33 -2.51 -13.63
N ILE A 96 -1.42 -1.93 -12.86
CA ILE A 96 -0.54 -0.85 -13.35
C ILE A 96 0.47 -1.34 -14.39
N ILE A 97 1.00 -2.55 -14.23
CA ILE A 97 1.86 -3.18 -15.23
C ILE A 97 1.10 -3.41 -16.53
N GLY A 98 -0.14 -3.91 -16.45
CA GLY A 98 -1.01 -4.13 -17.60
C GLY A 98 -1.31 -2.84 -18.35
N GLU A 99 -1.74 -1.80 -17.64
CA GLU A 99 -1.97 -0.46 -18.22
C GLU A 99 -0.71 0.09 -18.91
N TYR A 100 0.45 -0.02 -18.25
CA TYR A 100 1.71 0.42 -18.83
C TYR A 100 2.09 -0.36 -20.08
N GLU A 101 1.92 -1.69 -20.07
CA GLU A 101 2.18 -2.53 -21.23
C GLU A 101 1.26 -2.17 -22.41
N GLU A 102 -0.02 -1.90 -22.14
CA GLU A 102 -0.98 -1.45 -23.16
C GLU A 102 -0.56 -0.12 -23.78
N TYR A 103 -0.23 0.89 -22.98
CA TYR A 103 0.21 2.20 -23.49
C TYR A 103 1.57 2.16 -24.21
N ASN A 104 2.43 1.20 -23.87
CA ASN A 104 3.74 1.07 -24.48
C ASN A 104 3.74 0.26 -25.79
N LYS A 105 2.59 -0.29 -26.22
CA LYS A 105 2.44 -0.96 -27.51
C LYS A 105 2.36 0.06 -28.66
N PRO A 106 2.86 -0.26 -29.86
CA PRO A 106 2.69 0.61 -31.03
C PRO A 106 1.20 0.84 -31.33
N GLY A 107 0.72 2.08 -31.13
CA GLY A 107 -0.68 2.46 -31.36
C GLY A 107 -1.59 2.44 -30.11
N GLY A 108 -1.02 2.27 -28.91
CA GLY A 108 -1.69 2.55 -27.64
C GLY A 108 -1.86 4.05 -27.37
#